data_AF-A0AAW9BBA5-F1
#
_entry.id   AF-A0AAW9BBA5-F1
#
_cell.length_a   1.000
_cell.length_b   1.000
_cell.length_c   1.000
_cell.angle_alpha   90.00
_cell.angle_beta   90.00
_cell.angle_gamma   90.00
#
_symmetry.space_group_name_H-M   'P 1'
#
loop_
_entity.id
_entity.type
_entity.pdbx_description
1 polymer ?
#
loop_
_entity_poly.entity_id
_entity_poly.type
_entity_poly.pdbx_seq_one_letter_code
_entity_poly.pdbx_strand_id
1 'polypeptide(L)'
;MMKRPRRLDEVDSDTSIGDKLRKCLELDIPVLIQVPASMDVWAIDPKLNQLTKKDVVLSESNVVTQLPLRIHLLGGQSLPPSEKPHIHTSNLVASTKLAHVEYLQLKHSDIPRLLALHQLELGKFDAVFVYDNETCEYSLCKSVPVSRYSFSIDETDSRANLESALIGKIKFSDRELDYVVCNQYSGEEQYNHPVDIIENCSVTQSECWILEEHLSLLTFDNSSYETSRFFLEPRFHISTAFVELSKAAFELLEMGKKPISGGTSGYLGSKHKCFKPKYVREGGTLIINRSKKEPGNNYFEKLKGIFETYWAGKHNQDNAEVRRVTQNVIYILETELGLKSSSANGVEMILRPDKYK
;
A
#
# COMPACT_ATOMS: atom_id res chain seq x y z
N MET A 1 -8.64 -10.51 -5.40
CA MET A 1 -7.59 -11.34 -4.80
C MET A 1 -7.57 -10.94 -3.34
N MET A 2 -7.91 -11.84 -2.42
CA MET A 2 -8.12 -11.48 -1.02
C MET A 2 -6.80 -10.96 -0.41
N LYS A 3 -6.84 -9.76 0.19
CA LYS A 3 -5.73 -9.17 0.94
C LYS A 3 -5.59 -9.87 2.29
N ARG A 4 -5.11 -11.11 2.30
CA ARG A 4 -4.91 -11.87 3.55
C ARG A 4 -3.57 -11.47 4.18
N PRO A 5 -3.54 -11.00 5.43
CA PRO A 5 -2.29 -10.79 6.14
C PRO A 5 -1.61 -12.13 6.46
N ARG A 6 -0.28 -12.12 6.53
CA ARG A 6 0.59 -13.23 6.96
C ARG A 6 1.57 -12.73 8.00
N ARG A 7 1.84 -13.53 9.03
CA ARG A 7 2.85 -13.17 10.03
C ARG A 7 4.22 -13.18 9.40
N LEU A 8 5.04 -12.19 9.73
CA LEU A 8 6.37 -12.03 9.15
C LEU A 8 7.35 -13.14 9.58
N ASP A 9 7.13 -13.72 10.77
CA ASP A 9 7.93 -14.83 11.29
C ASP A 9 7.68 -16.14 10.53
N GLU A 10 6.47 -16.36 10.03
CA GLU A 10 6.11 -17.51 9.18
C GLU A 10 6.65 -17.41 7.74
N VAL A 11 7.03 -16.20 7.31
CA VAL A 11 7.47 -15.96 5.93
C VAL A 11 8.95 -16.23 5.82
N ASP A 12 9.34 -17.35 5.22
CA ASP A 12 10.75 -17.76 5.05
C ASP A 12 11.49 -17.94 6.40
N SER A 13 11.52 -19.19 6.87
CA SER A 13 12.09 -19.56 8.17
C SER A 13 13.58 -19.28 8.30
N ASP A 14 14.29 -19.14 7.18
CA ASP A 14 15.75 -19.05 7.16
C ASP A 14 16.23 -17.59 7.32
N THR A 15 15.35 -16.61 7.10
CA THR A 15 15.65 -15.19 7.25
C THR A 15 15.20 -14.67 8.62
N SER A 16 16.02 -13.85 9.29
CA SER A 16 15.64 -13.25 10.57
C SER A 16 14.49 -12.24 10.41
N ILE A 17 13.64 -12.09 11.44
CA ILE A 17 12.54 -11.09 11.42
C ILE A 17 13.10 -9.67 11.23
N GLY A 18 14.25 -9.37 11.83
CA GLY A 18 14.91 -8.06 11.68
C GLY A 18 15.30 -7.77 10.24
N ASP A 19 15.85 -8.74 9.50
CA ASP A 19 16.21 -8.58 8.09
C ASP A 19 14.96 -8.40 7.22
N LYS A 20 13.89 -9.15 7.51
CA LYS A 20 12.59 -8.98 6.84
C LYS A 20 12.01 -7.59 7.06
N LEU A 21 12.03 -7.08 8.29
CA LEU A 21 11.56 -5.72 8.61
C LEU A 21 12.39 -4.64 7.90
N ARG A 22 13.72 -4.79 7.82
CA ARG A 22 14.57 -3.88 7.03
C ARG A 22 14.20 -3.91 5.55
N LYS A 23 13.97 -5.09 5.00
CA LYS A 23 13.55 -5.24 3.61
C LYS A 23 12.15 -4.67 3.35
N CYS A 24 11.23 -4.75 4.33
CA CYS A 24 9.95 -4.04 4.24
C CYS A 24 10.16 -2.53 4.13
N LEU A 25 11.07 -1.97 4.95
CA LEU A 25 11.41 -0.55 4.92
C LEU A 25 12.01 -0.14 3.56
N GLU A 26 12.98 -0.90 3.05
CA GLU A 26 13.64 -0.64 1.77
C GLU A 26 12.68 -0.67 0.57
N LEU A 27 11.68 -1.54 0.62
CA LEU A 27 10.72 -1.77 -0.47
C LEU A 27 9.39 -1.05 -0.28
N ASP A 28 9.28 -0.19 0.74
CA ASP A 28 8.05 0.50 1.14
C ASP A 28 6.83 -0.45 1.28
N ILE A 29 7.06 -1.63 1.85
CA ILE A 29 6.03 -2.63 2.11
C ILE A 29 5.32 -2.29 3.42
N PRO A 30 3.98 -2.15 3.42
CA PRO A 30 3.22 -1.91 4.65
C PRO A 30 3.43 -3.03 5.67
N VAL A 31 3.85 -2.65 6.89
CA VAL A 31 3.96 -3.55 8.03
C VAL A 31 2.76 -3.32 8.95
N LEU A 32 2.09 -4.42 9.30
CA LEU A 32 0.83 -4.42 10.03
C LEU A 32 1.00 -5.04 11.41
N ILE A 33 0.16 -4.63 12.34
CA ILE A 33 0.03 -5.22 13.68
C ILE A 33 -1.42 -5.60 13.91
N GLN A 34 -1.65 -6.75 14.54
CA GLN A 34 -3.00 -7.18 14.87
C GLN A 34 -3.45 -6.49 16.16
N VAL A 35 -4.66 -5.94 16.18
CA VAL A 35 -5.23 -5.39 17.43
C VAL A 35 -5.92 -6.49 18.25
N PRO A 36 -5.82 -6.46 19.59
CA PRO A 36 -6.59 -7.36 20.44
C PRO A 36 -8.10 -7.12 20.24
N ALA A 37 -8.86 -8.18 19.93
CA ALA A 37 -10.33 -8.23 19.86
C ALA A 37 -11.04 -6.91 19.48
N SER A 38 -11.15 -6.64 18.17
CA SER A 38 -11.98 -5.57 17.57
C SER A 38 -12.03 -4.27 18.39
N MET A 39 -10.92 -3.55 18.43
CA MET A 39 -10.86 -2.21 19.02
C MET A 39 -11.47 -1.18 18.07
N ASP A 40 -12.10 -0.17 18.65
CA ASP A 40 -12.52 1.00 17.91
C ASP A 40 -11.32 1.91 17.67
N VAL A 41 -11.16 2.34 16.42
CA VAL A 41 -10.10 3.28 16.03
C VAL A 41 -10.72 4.59 15.61
N TRP A 42 -10.09 5.70 15.99
CA TRP A 42 -10.44 7.01 15.47
C TRP A 42 -9.45 7.47 14.41
N ALA A 43 -9.95 7.94 13.28
CA ALA A 43 -9.20 8.80 12.37
C ALA A 43 -9.37 10.23 12.86
N ILE A 44 -8.28 10.89 13.30
CA ILE A 44 -8.29 12.23 13.87
C ILE A 44 -7.30 13.16 13.19
N ASP A 45 -7.65 14.45 13.10
CA ASP A 45 -6.68 15.48 12.70
C ASP A 45 -5.69 15.67 13.86
N PRO A 46 -4.35 15.57 13.63
CA PRO A 46 -3.37 15.76 14.69
C PRO A 46 -3.43 17.16 15.35
N LYS A 47 -4.03 18.16 14.69
CA LYS A 47 -4.24 19.50 15.24
C LYS A 47 -5.35 19.57 16.29
N LEU A 48 -6.26 18.59 16.33
CA LEU A 48 -7.31 18.55 17.35
C LEU A 48 -6.74 18.47 18.77
N ASN A 49 -5.64 17.73 18.98
CA ASN A 49 -4.98 17.61 20.28
C ASN A 49 -4.35 18.93 20.77
N GLN A 50 -4.16 19.89 19.87
CA GLN A 50 -3.59 21.20 20.17
C GLN A 50 -4.67 22.30 20.17
N LEU A 51 -5.92 21.95 19.84
CA LEU A 51 -7.03 22.87 19.75
C LEU A 51 -7.46 23.30 21.15
N THR A 52 -7.37 24.58 21.45
CA THR A 52 -7.85 25.12 22.72
C THR A 52 -9.28 25.65 22.60
N LYS A 53 -10.00 25.72 23.73
CA LYS A 53 -11.30 26.40 23.81
C LYS A 53 -11.25 27.84 23.29
N LYS A 54 -10.10 28.50 23.47
CA LYS A 54 -9.83 29.85 22.99
C LYS A 54 -9.67 29.91 21.48
N ASP A 55 -9.01 28.92 20.87
CA ASP A 55 -8.91 28.80 19.42
C ASP A 55 -10.28 28.63 18.77
N VAL A 56 -11.19 27.86 19.40
CA VAL A 56 -12.57 27.72 18.93
C VAL A 56 -13.30 29.06 18.93
N VAL A 57 -13.19 29.84 20.01
CA VAL A 57 -13.83 31.17 20.11
C VAL A 57 -13.20 32.17 19.14
N LEU A 58 -11.86 32.22 19.05
CA LEU A 58 -11.15 33.19 18.20
C LEU A 58 -11.20 32.82 16.71
N SER A 59 -11.51 31.57 16.36
CA SER A 59 -11.73 31.15 14.98
C SER A 59 -13.08 31.57 14.43
N GLU A 60 -14.05 31.87 15.29
CA GLU A 60 -15.34 32.41 14.88
C GLU A 60 -15.19 33.90 14.53
N SER A 61 -15.45 34.22 13.28
CA SER A 61 -15.35 35.58 12.73
C SER A 61 -16.59 36.42 13.02
N ASN A 62 -17.74 35.79 13.25
CA ASN A 62 -18.98 36.48 13.56
C ASN A 62 -19.07 36.77 15.07
N VAL A 63 -19.05 38.06 15.41
CA VAL A 63 -19.10 38.56 16.81
C VAL A 63 -20.36 38.08 17.54
N VAL A 64 -21.48 37.89 16.83
CA VAL A 64 -22.76 37.47 17.41
C VAL A 64 -22.72 36.02 17.90
N THR A 65 -22.01 35.14 17.19
CA THR A 65 -21.80 33.73 17.58
C THR A 65 -20.58 33.55 18.49
N GLN A 66 -19.59 34.44 18.38
CA GLN A 66 -18.41 34.42 19.25
C GLN A 66 -18.75 34.66 20.73
N LEU A 67 -19.69 35.55 21.04
CA LEU A 67 -20.07 35.88 22.42
C LEU A 67 -20.69 34.68 23.17
N PRO A 68 -21.69 33.95 22.63
CA PRO A 68 -22.17 32.70 23.20
C PRO A 68 -21.08 31.65 23.39
N LEU A 69 -20.21 31.44 22.40
CA LEU A 69 -19.08 30.51 22.50
C LEU A 69 -18.14 30.88 23.64
N ARG A 70 -17.85 32.18 23.81
CA ARG A 70 -17.02 32.70 24.90
C ARG A 70 -17.65 32.50 26.27
N ILE A 71 -18.97 32.67 26.40
CA ILE A 71 -19.70 32.43 27.65
C ILE A 71 -19.66 30.94 28.00
N HIS A 72 -19.96 30.06 27.05
CA HIS A 72 -20.00 28.61 27.28
C HIS A 72 -18.62 28.00 27.51
N LEU A 73 -17.64 28.32 26.67
CA LEU A 73 -16.33 27.65 26.69
C LEU A 73 -15.35 28.27 27.67
N LEU A 74 -15.45 29.59 27.90
CA LEU A 74 -14.50 30.35 28.72
C LEU A 74 -15.15 31.01 29.94
N GLY A 75 -16.40 30.69 30.26
CA GLY A 75 -17.09 31.26 31.43
C GLY A 75 -17.23 32.80 31.38
N GLY A 76 -17.21 33.39 30.19
CA GLY A 76 -17.30 34.85 30.01
C GLY A 76 -15.99 35.62 30.20
N GLN A 77 -14.86 34.93 30.44
CA GLN A 77 -13.53 35.56 30.55
C GLN A 77 -13.20 36.45 29.35
N SER A 78 -12.50 37.56 29.57
CA SER A 78 -12.14 38.50 28.51
C SER A 78 -10.96 38.08 27.66
N LEU A 79 -11.19 38.04 26.35
CA LEU A 79 -10.16 37.83 25.34
C LEU A 79 -9.68 39.19 24.80
N PRO A 80 -8.37 39.43 24.72
CA PRO A 80 -7.79 40.59 24.06
C PRO A 80 -8.28 40.74 22.61
N PRO A 81 -8.63 41.97 22.16
CA PRO A 81 -9.17 42.21 20.81
C PRO A 81 -8.22 41.84 19.66
N SER A 82 -6.92 41.86 19.90
CA SER A 82 -5.88 41.59 18.91
C SER A 82 -5.43 40.13 18.87
N GLU A 83 -6.00 39.28 19.72
CA GLU A 83 -5.57 37.90 19.85
C GLU A 83 -6.13 37.04 18.72
N LYS A 84 -5.28 36.18 18.17
CA LYS A 84 -5.63 35.29 17.05
C LYS A 84 -5.64 33.85 17.52
N PRO A 85 -6.46 32.97 16.92
CA PRO A 85 -6.39 31.55 17.22
C PRO A 85 -5.02 31.02 16.78
N HIS A 86 -4.42 30.16 17.60
CA HIS A 86 -3.28 29.34 17.22
C HIS A 86 -3.67 28.35 16.11
N ILE A 87 -4.90 27.84 16.17
CA ILE A 87 -5.48 26.93 15.19
C ILE A 87 -6.83 27.45 14.72
N HIS A 88 -6.92 27.81 13.44
CA HIS A 88 -8.21 28.13 12.83
C HIS A 88 -9.05 26.84 12.69
N THR A 89 -10.24 26.82 13.29
CA THR A 89 -11.14 25.64 13.22
C THR A 89 -11.53 25.26 11.80
N SER A 90 -11.60 26.22 10.87
CA SER A 90 -11.80 25.96 9.43
C SER A 90 -10.67 25.13 8.79
N ASN A 91 -9.52 25.01 9.45
CA ASN A 91 -8.39 24.20 8.99
C ASN A 91 -8.39 22.79 9.56
N LEU A 92 -9.27 22.49 10.53
CA LEU A 92 -9.41 21.17 11.14
C LEU A 92 -10.23 20.24 10.25
N VAL A 93 -9.82 18.98 10.23
CA VAL A 93 -10.46 17.86 9.54
C VAL A 93 -11.33 17.10 10.55
N ALA A 94 -12.54 16.68 10.16
CA ALA A 94 -13.43 15.95 11.07
C ALA A 94 -12.88 14.55 11.43
N SER A 95 -13.27 14.06 12.60
CA SER A 95 -12.87 12.74 13.07
C SER A 95 -13.94 11.70 12.75
N THR A 96 -13.53 10.47 12.45
CA THR A 96 -14.46 9.35 12.26
C THR A 96 -14.01 8.14 13.06
N LYS A 97 -14.99 7.46 13.66
CA LYS A 97 -14.79 6.19 14.35
C LYS A 97 -14.90 5.05 13.35
N LEU A 98 -14.00 4.08 13.43
CA LEU A 98 -14.00 2.86 12.65
C LEU A 98 -14.13 1.67 13.61
N ALA A 99 -15.20 0.89 13.42
CA ALA A 99 -15.43 -0.37 14.11
C ALA A 99 -14.81 -1.54 13.33
N HIS A 100 -14.65 -2.68 14.01
CA HIS A 100 -14.16 -3.94 13.41
C HIS A 100 -12.78 -3.81 12.74
N VAL A 101 -11.91 -2.99 13.32
CA VAL A 101 -10.51 -2.92 12.90
C VAL A 101 -9.80 -4.18 13.41
N GLU A 102 -9.12 -4.87 12.49
CA GLU A 102 -8.36 -6.09 12.79
C GLU A 102 -6.85 -5.82 12.76
N TYR A 103 -6.39 -4.92 11.88
CA TYR A 103 -4.97 -4.58 11.77
C TYR A 103 -4.72 -3.09 11.64
N LEU A 104 -3.60 -2.63 12.21
CA LEU A 104 -3.08 -1.27 12.09
C LEU A 104 -1.79 -1.28 11.28
N GLN A 105 -1.59 -0.31 10.41
CA GLN A 105 -0.35 -0.15 9.64
C GLN A 105 0.66 0.71 10.39
N LEU A 106 1.81 0.15 10.76
CA LEU A 106 2.92 0.89 11.36
C LEU A 106 3.33 2.08 10.50
N LYS A 107 3.71 3.19 11.14
CA LYS A 107 4.33 4.28 10.39
C LYS A 107 5.68 3.83 9.86
N HIS A 108 6.07 4.37 8.71
CA HIS A 108 7.40 4.10 8.14
C HIS A 108 8.53 4.40 9.15
N SER A 109 8.36 5.42 9.99
CA SER A 109 9.31 5.79 11.07
C SER A 109 9.33 4.85 12.27
N ASP A 110 8.31 4.00 12.45
CA ASP A 110 8.24 3.08 13.60
C ASP A 110 9.06 1.81 13.38
N ILE A 111 9.28 1.40 12.13
CA ILE A 111 10.04 0.19 11.80
C ILE A 111 11.50 0.29 12.31
N PRO A 112 12.27 1.37 12.09
CA PRO A 112 13.61 1.51 12.67
C PRO A 112 13.63 1.48 14.20
N ARG A 113 12.59 2.05 14.84
CA ARG A 113 12.47 2.06 16.31
C ARG A 113 12.20 0.66 16.85
N LEU A 114 11.30 -0.08 16.20
CA LEU A 114 11.00 -1.47 16.54
C LEU A 114 12.21 -2.38 16.32
N LEU A 115 13.01 -2.12 15.28
CA LEU A 115 14.27 -2.83 15.04
C LEU A 115 15.29 -2.61 16.17
N ALA A 116 15.39 -1.38 16.68
CA ALA A 116 16.35 -1.01 17.73
C ALA A 116 15.92 -1.47 19.14
N LEU A 117 14.62 -1.40 19.43
CA LEU A 117 14.08 -1.63 20.77
C LEU A 117 13.50 -3.04 20.98
N HIS A 118 13.32 -3.81 19.90
CA HIS A 118 12.61 -5.10 19.84
C HIS A 118 11.12 -5.06 20.21
N GLN A 119 10.70 -4.05 20.97
CA GLN A 119 9.35 -3.79 21.40
C GLN A 119 9.08 -2.28 21.31
N LEU A 120 7.85 -1.92 20.96
CA LEU A 120 7.43 -0.53 20.79
C LEU A 120 6.00 -0.35 21.30
N GLU A 121 5.76 0.74 22.03
CA GLU A 121 4.40 1.20 22.31
C GLU A 121 3.91 2.13 21.19
N LEU A 122 2.71 1.86 20.70
CA LEU A 122 2.09 2.52 19.56
C LEU A 122 0.73 3.08 19.94
N GLY A 123 0.58 4.40 19.85
CA GLY A 123 -0.71 5.07 19.94
C GLY A 123 -1.17 5.70 18.62
N LYS A 124 -0.34 5.65 17.57
CA LYS A 124 -0.59 6.27 16.25
C LYS A 124 -0.12 5.38 15.09
N PHE A 125 -0.80 5.46 13.96
CA PHE A 125 -0.53 4.63 12.77
C PHE A 125 -1.07 5.27 11.48
N ASP A 126 -0.62 4.77 10.32
CA ASP A 126 -0.88 5.38 9.01
C ASP A 126 -2.21 4.94 8.38
N ALA A 127 -2.65 3.71 8.67
CA ALA A 127 -3.84 3.13 8.07
C ALA A 127 -4.41 1.99 8.91
N VAL A 128 -5.66 1.61 8.64
CA VAL A 128 -6.31 0.43 9.23
C VAL A 128 -6.83 -0.53 8.19
N PHE A 129 -6.88 -1.81 8.57
CA PHE A 129 -7.57 -2.84 7.82
C PHE A 129 -8.82 -3.25 8.60
N VAL A 130 -9.97 -3.00 7.98
CA VAL A 130 -11.28 -3.41 8.49
C VAL A 130 -11.63 -4.73 7.84
N TYR A 131 -12.06 -5.70 8.66
CA TYR A 131 -12.61 -6.95 8.14
C TYR A 131 -14.11 -6.81 7.97
N ASP A 132 -14.56 -6.94 6.74
CA ASP A 132 -15.98 -6.93 6.42
C ASP A 132 -16.51 -8.37 6.55
N ASN A 133 -17.37 -8.59 7.56
CA ASN A 133 -17.98 -9.89 7.83
C ASN A 133 -18.95 -10.33 6.72
N GLU A 134 -19.55 -9.41 5.97
CA GLU A 134 -20.50 -9.73 4.90
C GLU A 134 -19.75 -10.16 3.64
N THR A 135 -18.73 -9.41 3.23
CA THR A 135 -17.94 -9.73 2.04
C THR A 135 -16.81 -10.73 2.34
N CYS A 136 -16.48 -10.94 3.61
CA CYS A 136 -15.31 -11.70 4.07
C CYS A 136 -14.00 -11.17 3.47
N GLU A 137 -13.91 -9.86 3.28
CA GLU A 137 -12.75 -9.18 2.68
C GLU A 137 -12.15 -8.12 3.62
N TYR A 138 -10.83 -7.95 3.54
CA TYR A 138 -10.13 -6.86 4.20
C TYR A 138 -10.15 -5.60 3.33
N SER A 139 -10.69 -4.53 3.88
CA SER A 139 -10.65 -3.20 3.29
C SER A 139 -9.57 -2.35 3.96
N LEU A 140 -8.65 -1.84 3.14
CA LEU A 140 -7.61 -0.92 3.61
C LEU A 140 -8.18 0.49 3.63
N CYS A 141 -8.41 1.02 4.82
CA CYS A 141 -8.70 2.42 5.05
C CYS A 141 -7.37 3.11 5.36
N LYS A 142 -6.71 3.59 4.30
CA LYS A 142 -5.70 4.65 4.46
C LYS A 142 -6.39 5.92 4.87
N SER A 143 -5.66 6.87 5.45
CA SER A 143 -6.16 8.19 5.84
C SER A 143 -7.18 8.72 4.83
N VAL A 144 -8.47 8.48 5.10
CA VAL A 144 -9.55 8.98 4.28
C VAL A 144 -10.01 10.24 4.99
N PRO A 145 -9.83 11.38 4.37
CA PRO A 145 -10.21 12.66 4.92
C PRO A 145 -11.69 12.75 5.21
N VAL A 146 -11.99 13.34 6.35
CA VAL A 146 -13.32 13.89 6.61
C VAL A 146 -13.25 15.39 6.31
N SER A 147 -14.31 16.02 5.84
CA SER A 147 -14.25 17.42 5.42
C SER A 147 -13.78 18.40 6.51
N ARG A 148 -13.32 19.58 6.07
CA ARG A 148 -13.04 20.72 6.96
C ARG A 148 -14.28 21.07 7.78
N TYR A 149 -14.08 21.43 9.05
CA TYR A 149 -15.13 22.01 9.88
C TYR A 149 -15.65 23.33 9.28
N SER A 150 -16.97 23.41 9.09
CA SER A 150 -17.69 24.64 8.72
C SER A 150 -18.78 24.87 9.75
N PHE A 151 -18.52 25.76 10.71
CA PHE A 151 -19.54 26.21 11.65
C PHE A 151 -20.40 27.27 10.94
N SER A 152 -21.58 26.90 10.46
CA SER A 152 -22.59 27.87 10.00
C SER A 152 -23.81 27.78 10.91
N ILE A 153 -24.01 28.79 11.75
CA ILE A 153 -25.21 28.94 12.57
C ILE A 153 -26.15 29.83 11.76
N ASP A 154 -27.28 29.30 11.28
CA ASP A 154 -28.33 30.13 10.68
C ASP A 154 -28.89 31.04 11.77
N GLU A 155 -28.95 32.35 11.52
CA GLU A 155 -29.36 33.38 12.50
C GLU A 155 -30.80 33.20 13.03
N THR A 156 -31.58 32.31 12.42
CA THR A 156 -32.97 32.00 12.78
C THR A 156 -33.12 30.84 13.77
N ASP A 157 -32.08 30.03 14.01
CA ASP A 157 -32.18 28.92 14.93
C ASP A 157 -32.03 29.41 16.38
N SER A 158 -33.15 29.35 17.10
CA SER A 158 -33.18 29.66 18.53
C SER A 158 -32.06 28.94 19.27
N ARG A 159 -31.47 29.61 20.26
CA ARG A 159 -30.30 29.19 21.07
C ARG A 159 -30.35 27.74 21.62
N ALA A 160 -31.51 27.07 21.58
CA ALA A 160 -31.73 25.71 22.04
C ALA A 160 -31.32 24.60 21.05
N ASN A 161 -31.18 24.87 19.75
CA ASN A 161 -30.94 23.84 18.73
C ASN A 161 -29.61 23.95 17.97
N LEU A 162 -28.63 24.68 18.54
CA LEU A 162 -27.29 24.83 17.95
C LEU A 162 -26.62 23.46 17.69
N GLU A 163 -26.85 22.53 18.61
CA GLU A 163 -26.33 21.16 18.59
C GLU A 163 -26.91 20.35 17.41
N SER A 164 -28.20 20.51 17.12
CA SER A 164 -28.89 19.78 16.03
C SER A 164 -28.61 20.36 14.64
N ALA A 165 -28.39 21.68 14.53
CA ALA A 165 -28.10 22.35 13.26
C ALA A 165 -26.69 21.99 12.71
N LEU A 166 -25.75 21.73 13.61
CA LEU A 166 -24.37 21.32 13.31
C LEU A 166 -24.28 19.89 12.76
N ILE A 167 -25.22 19.02 13.12
CA ILE A 167 -25.25 17.60 12.75
C ILE A 167 -25.68 17.40 11.28
N GLY A 168 -26.54 18.26 10.74
CA GLY A 168 -27.24 17.99 9.47
C GLY A 168 -26.56 18.43 8.16
N LYS A 169 -25.49 19.24 8.19
CA LYS A 169 -25.02 20.00 7.01
C LYS A 169 -23.62 19.65 6.49
N ILE A 170 -23.07 18.49 6.84
CA ILE A 170 -21.70 18.12 6.44
C ILE A 170 -21.68 17.40 5.08
N LYS A 171 -20.83 17.85 4.14
CA LYS A 171 -20.48 17.16 2.87
C LYS A 171 -18.95 17.05 2.72
N PHE A 172 -18.45 15.96 2.12
CA PHE A 172 -17.09 15.40 2.32
C PHE A 172 -16.06 15.67 1.17
N SER A 173 -14.75 15.82 1.47
CA SER A 173 -13.65 16.11 0.51
C SER A 173 -12.25 15.65 0.99
N ASP A 174 -11.21 15.67 0.11
CA ASP A 174 -9.93 14.95 0.27
C ASP A 174 -8.75 15.64 1.07
N ARG A 175 -8.06 15.00 2.06
CA ARG A 175 -6.99 15.37 3.05
C ARG A 175 -6.37 14.17 3.82
N GLU A 176 -5.33 14.40 4.63
CA GLU A 176 -4.61 13.37 5.43
C GLU A 176 -4.99 13.44 6.94
N LEU A 177 -5.16 12.28 7.59
CA LEU A 177 -5.55 12.07 8.99
C LEU A 177 -4.59 11.08 9.66
N ASP A 178 -4.33 11.26 10.96
CA ASP A 178 -3.65 10.27 11.81
C ASP A 178 -4.70 9.36 12.44
N TYR A 179 -4.43 8.07 12.55
CA TYR A 179 -5.31 7.18 13.30
C TYR A 179 -4.77 6.90 14.70
N VAL A 180 -5.66 6.76 15.69
CA VAL A 180 -5.34 6.48 17.10
C VAL A 180 -6.18 5.34 17.67
N VAL A 181 -5.58 4.55 18.56
CA VAL A 181 -6.29 3.50 19.31
C VAL A 181 -7.09 4.14 20.42
N CYS A 182 -8.36 3.78 20.54
CA CYS A 182 -9.23 4.24 21.61
C CYS A 182 -9.56 3.09 22.55
N ASN A 183 -9.67 3.43 23.84
CA ASN A 183 -10.23 2.50 24.81
C ASN A 183 -11.70 2.19 24.42
N GLN A 184 -12.24 1.06 24.86
CA GLN A 184 -13.65 0.68 24.66
C GLN A 184 -14.57 1.81 25.15
N TYR A 185 -15.10 2.60 24.19
CA TYR A 185 -15.95 3.75 24.49
C TYR A 185 -17.40 3.29 24.64
N SER A 186 -17.96 3.46 25.83
CA SER A 186 -19.34 3.08 26.18
C SER A 186 -20.32 4.25 26.26
N GLY A 187 -19.92 5.46 25.86
CA GLY A 187 -20.76 6.66 25.90
C GLY A 187 -21.51 6.95 24.59
N GLU A 188 -22.38 7.97 24.61
CA GLU A 188 -23.00 8.52 23.39
C GLU A 188 -21.97 9.33 22.58
N GLU A 189 -22.02 9.24 21.26
CA GLU A 189 -21.09 9.93 20.36
C GLU A 189 -21.29 11.45 20.44
N GLN A 190 -20.30 12.18 20.96
CA GLN A 190 -20.31 13.64 20.96
C GLN A 190 -19.72 14.19 19.66
N TYR A 191 -20.21 15.35 19.24
CA TYR A 191 -19.92 16.01 17.95
C TYR A 191 -18.43 16.19 17.61
N ASN A 192 -17.55 16.20 18.61
CA ASN A 192 -16.10 16.16 18.44
C ASN A 192 -15.47 15.57 19.70
N HIS A 193 -14.92 14.37 19.60
CA HIS A 193 -14.05 13.84 20.65
C HIS A 193 -12.64 14.37 20.44
N PRO A 194 -12.11 15.28 21.27
CA PRO A 194 -10.76 15.06 21.73
C PRO A 194 -10.79 13.67 22.37
N VAL A 195 -10.03 12.73 21.83
CA VAL A 195 -9.93 11.40 22.43
C VAL A 195 -9.23 11.62 23.77
N ASP A 196 -10.01 11.80 24.85
CA ASP A 196 -9.49 12.07 26.19
C ASP A 196 -8.61 10.92 26.69
N ILE A 197 -8.75 9.74 26.07
CA ILE A 197 -8.02 8.51 26.43
C ILE A 197 -7.58 7.79 25.15
N ILE A 198 -6.32 8.01 24.76
CA ILE A 198 -5.64 7.21 23.73
C ILE A 198 -4.97 6.03 24.44
N GLU A 199 -5.22 4.82 23.94
CA GLU A 199 -4.55 3.63 24.44
C GLU A 199 -3.28 3.37 23.63
N ASN A 200 -2.22 2.90 24.28
CA ASN A 200 -1.03 2.43 23.60
C ASN A 200 -1.10 0.91 23.45
N CYS A 201 -0.84 0.41 22.25
CA CYS A 201 -0.62 -1.00 21.99
C CYS A 201 0.88 -1.29 22.08
N SER A 202 1.29 -2.23 22.93
CA SER A 202 2.65 -2.74 22.94
C SER A 202 2.82 -3.81 21.88
N VAL A 203 3.81 -3.66 21.01
CA VAL A 203 4.06 -4.54 19.88
C VAL A 203 5.52 -5.00 19.87
N THR A 204 5.72 -6.27 19.55
CA THR A 204 7.02 -6.89 19.31
C THR A 204 7.26 -7.19 17.83
N GLN A 205 8.53 -7.41 17.44
CA GLN A 205 8.89 -7.77 16.06
C GLN A 205 8.16 -9.04 15.56
N SER A 206 7.90 -10.01 16.44
CA SER A 206 7.19 -11.26 16.11
C SER A 206 5.70 -11.09 15.85
N GLU A 207 5.12 -9.95 16.23
CA GLU A 207 3.71 -9.64 16.03
C GLU A 207 3.47 -8.82 14.76
N CYS A 208 4.49 -8.67 13.91
CA CYS A 208 4.40 -7.98 12.63
C CYS A 208 3.79 -8.88 11.55
N TRP A 209 2.90 -8.31 10.75
CA TRP A 209 2.21 -8.95 9.63
C TRP A 209 2.41 -8.14 8.34
N ILE A 210 2.23 -8.79 7.20
CA ILE A 210 2.28 -8.18 5.87
C ILE A 210 1.18 -8.77 4.99
N LEU A 211 0.79 -8.05 3.93
CA LEU A 211 -0.17 -8.60 2.96
C LEU A 211 0.48 -9.69 2.09
N GLU A 212 -0.28 -10.73 1.77
CA GLU A 212 0.18 -11.88 0.97
C GLU A 212 0.77 -11.48 -0.41
N GLU A 213 0.30 -10.37 -0.99
CA GLU A 213 0.83 -9.85 -2.25
C GLU A 213 2.30 -9.42 -2.19
N HIS A 214 2.81 -9.05 -1.01
CA HIS A 214 4.19 -8.60 -0.80
C HIS A 214 5.16 -9.73 -0.43
N LEU A 215 4.68 -10.97 -0.17
CA LEU A 215 5.55 -12.10 0.19
C LEU A 215 6.62 -12.37 -0.85
N SER A 216 6.26 -12.18 -2.12
CA SER A 216 7.14 -12.40 -3.25
C SER A 216 8.36 -11.47 -3.23
N LEU A 217 8.19 -10.24 -2.77
CA LEU A 217 9.24 -9.22 -2.70
C LEU A 217 10.19 -9.49 -1.54
N LEU A 218 9.64 -9.91 -0.40
CA LEU A 218 10.42 -10.22 0.80
C LEU A 218 11.27 -11.48 0.67
N THR A 219 10.73 -12.53 0.04
CA THR A 219 11.41 -13.83 -0.09
C THR A 219 12.26 -13.98 -1.34
N PHE A 220 12.46 -12.90 -2.11
CA PHE A 220 13.31 -12.92 -3.30
C PHE A 220 14.77 -12.61 -2.93
N ASP A 221 15.65 -13.58 -3.14
CA ASP A 221 17.09 -13.45 -2.89
C ASP A 221 17.77 -12.68 -4.04
N ASN A 222 17.89 -11.35 -3.89
CA ASN A 222 18.54 -10.51 -4.90
C ASN A 222 20.03 -10.84 -5.05
N SER A 223 20.75 -11.13 -3.96
CA SER A 223 22.18 -11.42 -4.00
C SER A 223 22.50 -12.68 -4.81
N SER A 224 21.75 -13.76 -4.55
CA SER A 224 21.92 -14.99 -5.33
C SER A 224 21.37 -14.81 -6.75
N TYR A 225 20.33 -14.00 -6.94
CA TYR A 225 19.84 -13.69 -8.29
C TYR A 225 20.87 -12.94 -9.13
N GLU A 226 21.58 -11.95 -8.57
CA GLU A 226 22.61 -11.17 -9.27
C GLU A 226 23.82 -11.99 -9.71
N THR A 227 24.09 -13.10 -9.01
CA THR A 227 25.14 -14.06 -9.36
C THR A 227 24.60 -15.26 -10.15
N SER A 228 23.27 -15.36 -10.32
CA SER A 228 22.64 -16.45 -11.05
C SER A 228 22.82 -16.31 -12.56
N ARG A 229 22.75 -17.44 -13.28
CA ARG A 229 22.76 -17.41 -14.74
C ARG A 229 21.53 -16.69 -15.33
N PHE A 230 20.45 -16.56 -14.55
CA PHE A 230 19.24 -15.90 -15.01
C PHE A 230 19.31 -14.37 -14.88
N PHE A 231 20.33 -13.81 -14.22
CA PHE A 231 20.43 -12.37 -13.98
C PHE A 231 20.29 -11.56 -15.28
N LEU A 232 19.45 -10.51 -15.22
CA LEU A 232 19.35 -9.51 -16.26
C LEU A 232 19.97 -8.20 -15.77
N GLU A 233 20.96 -7.71 -16.52
CA GLU A 233 21.62 -6.43 -16.29
C GLU A 233 20.63 -5.25 -16.43
N PRO A 234 20.88 -4.09 -15.80
CA PRO A 234 19.95 -2.95 -15.80
C PRO A 234 19.46 -2.51 -17.18
N ARG A 235 20.25 -2.70 -18.24
CA ARG A 235 19.85 -2.38 -19.63
C ARG A 235 18.61 -3.13 -20.12
N PHE A 236 18.32 -4.31 -19.56
CA PHE A 236 17.15 -5.12 -19.90
C PHE A 236 15.89 -4.73 -19.11
N HIS A 237 16.04 -3.91 -18.06
CA HIS A 237 14.95 -3.61 -17.12
C HIS A 237 13.87 -2.71 -17.71
N ILE A 238 14.10 -2.13 -18.89
CA ILE A 238 13.07 -1.44 -19.66
C ILE A 238 11.94 -2.38 -20.11
N SER A 239 12.16 -3.70 -20.14
CA SER A 239 11.10 -4.70 -20.26
C SER A 239 10.84 -5.38 -18.91
N THR A 240 9.80 -4.90 -18.24
CA THR A 240 9.34 -5.43 -16.94
C THR A 240 9.01 -6.91 -17.00
N ALA A 241 8.29 -7.35 -18.04
CA ALA A 241 7.91 -8.75 -18.23
C ALA A 241 9.13 -9.68 -18.42
N PHE A 242 10.20 -9.21 -19.06
CA PHE A 242 11.41 -10.00 -19.23
C PHE A 242 12.15 -10.19 -17.90
N VAL A 243 12.23 -9.14 -17.09
CA VAL A 243 12.74 -9.22 -15.71
C VAL A 243 11.91 -10.19 -14.87
N GLU A 244 10.59 -10.11 -14.94
CA GLU A 244 9.69 -11.03 -14.21
C GLU A 244 9.88 -12.48 -14.64
N LEU A 245 10.05 -12.75 -15.95
CA LEU A 245 10.35 -14.10 -16.44
C LEU A 245 11.68 -14.63 -15.90
N SER A 246 12.71 -13.78 -15.90
CA SER A 246 14.05 -14.11 -15.40
C SER A 246 14.03 -14.44 -13.91
N LYS A 247 13.37 -13.60 -13.09
CA LYS A 247 13.22 -13.83 -11.65
C LYS A 247 12.45 -15.12 -11.36
N ALA A 248 11.37 -15.38 -12.10
CA ALA A 248 10.62 -16.63 -11.98
C ALA A 248 11.46 -17.86 -12.35
N ALA A 249 12.31 -17.75 -13.38
CA ALA A 249 13.22 -18.84 -13.75
C ALA A 249 14.24 -19.13 -12.64
N PHE A 250 14.83 -18.10 -12.04
CA PHE A 250 15.72 -18.23 -10.89
C PHE A 250 15.04 -18.92 -9.71
N GLU A 251 13.85 -18.45 -9.31
CA GLU A 251 13.08 -19.02 -8.20
C GLU A 251 12.72 -20.50 -8.41
N LEU A 252 12.32 -20.87 -9.63
CA LEU A 252 11.86 -22.23 -9.94
C LEU A 252 12.99 -23.22 -10.24
N LEU A 253 14.09 -22.76 -10.85
CA LEU A 253 15.13 -23.64 -11.38
C LEU A 253 16.39 -23.69 -10.53
N GLU A 254 16.72 -22.63 -9.77
CA GLU A 254 17.90 -22.58 -8.91
C GLU A 254 17.54 -22.61 -7.43
N MET A 255 16.53 -21.85 -7.00
CA MET A 255 16.05 -21.90 -5.61
C MET A 255 15.14 -23.10 -5.33
N GLY A 256 14.73 -23.84 -6.35
CA GLY A 256 13.92 -25.05 -6.21
C GLY A 256 12.51 -24.82 -5.66
N LYS A 257 11.95 -23.59 -5.75
CA LYS A 257 10.59 -23.30 -5.28
C LYS A 257 9.58 -24.18 -6.01
N LYS A 258 8.70 -24.86 -5.26
CA LYS A 258 7.66 -25.73 -5.82
C LYS A 258 6.36 -24.96 -6.01
N PRO A 259 5.77 -24.93 -7.22
CA PRO A 259 4.45 -24.34 -7.43
C PRO A 259 3.37 -25.09 -6.65
N ILE A 260 2.49 -24.37 -5.96
CA ILE A 260 1.40 -24.94 -5.14
C ILE A 260 0.30 -25.56 -6.03
N SER A 261 -0.01 -24.93 -7.18
CA SER A 261 -1.06 -25.36 -8.12
C SER A 261 -0.76 -24.87 -9.55
N GLY A 262 -1.09 -25.66 -10.57
CA GLY A 262 -0.95 -25.29 -11.99
C GLY A 262 0.47 -25.30 -12.56
N GLY A 263 1.46 -25.80 -11.80
CA GLY A 263 2.86 -25.87 -12.22
C GLY A 263 3.48 -24.49 -12.54
N THR A 264 4.46 -24.46 -13.44
CA THR A 264 5.11 -23.22 -13.89
C THR A 264 4.11 -22.19 -14.43
N SER A 265 3.07 -22.63 -15.14
CA SER A 265 2.04 -21.75 -15.69
C SER A 265 1.19 -21.11 -14.60
N GLY A 266 0.76 -21.90 -13.62
CA GLY A 266 0.06 -21.40 -12.44
C GLY A 266 0.90 -20.38 -11.67
N TYR A 267 2.19 -20.70 -11.47
CA TYR A 267 3.14 -19.81 -10.78
C TYR A 267 3.27 -18.45 -11.46
N LEU A 268 3.52 -18.42 -12.77
CA LEU A 268 3.64 -17.18 -13.54
C LEU A 268 2.36 -16.35 -13.47
N GLY A 269 1.20 -17.00 -13.66
CA GLY A 269 -0.09 -16.32 -13.67
C GLY A 269 -0.55 -15.80 -12.31
N SER A 270 -0.09 -16.38 -11.20
CA SER A 270 -0.44 -15.92 -9.85
C SER A 270 0.50 -14.82 -9.35
N LYS A 271 1.79 -14.87 -9.70
CA LYS A 271 2.79 -13.90 -9.22
C LYS A 271 2.89 -12.62 -10.05
N HIS A 272 2.75 -12.68 -11.37
CA HIS A 272 3.05 -11.52 -12.22
C HIS A 272 1.89 -11.17 -13.14
N LYS A 273 1.48 -9.90 -13.10
CA LYS A 273 0.33 -9.40 -13.86
C LYS A 273 0.55 -9.48 -15.38
N CYS A 274 1.80 -9.37 -15.85
CA CYS A 274 2.13 -9.45 -17.27
C CYS A 274 1.79 -10.82 -17.88
N PHE A 275 1.78 -11.90 -17.09
CA PHE A 275 1.41 -13.26 -17.53
C PHE A 275 -0.09 -13.56 -17.40
N LYS A 276 -0.96 -12.56 -17.23
CA LYS A 276 -2.42 -12.76 -17.27
C LYS A 276 -2.91 -13.26 -18.64
N PRO A 277 -2.44 -12.73 -19.80
CA PRO A 277 -2.82 -13.27 -21.10
C PRO A 277 -2.28 -14.69 -21.30
N LYS A 278 -3.16 -15.60 -21.73
CA LYS A 278 -2.86 -17.04 -21.83
C LYS A 278 -1.62 -17.33 -22.68
N TYR A 279 -1.51 -16.71 -23.85
CA TYR A 279 -0.39 -16.95 -24.78
C TYR A 279 0.95 -16.43 -24.25
N VAL A 280 0.97 -15.31 -23.51
CA VAL A 280 2.16 -14.79 -22.81
C VAL A 280 2.58 -15.74 -21.69
N ARG A 281 1.63 -16.20 -20.88
CA ARG A 281 1.88 -17.21 -19.84
C ARG A 281 2.42 -18.52 -20.40
N GLU A 282 1.88 -18.99 -21.52
CA GLU A 282 2.34 -20.19 -22.21
C GLU A 282 3.75 -20.01 -22.77
N GLY A 283 4.05 -18.85 -23.36
CA GLY A 283 5.39 -18.47 -23.81
C GLY A 283 6.42 -18.52 -22.67
N GLY A 284 6.14 -17.83 -21.56
CA GLY A 284 7.00 -17.84 -20.38
C GLY A 284 7.18 -19.23 -19.77
N THR A 285 6.08 -20.00 -19.66
CA THR A 285 6.11 -21.39 -19.18
C THR A 285 7.03 -22.27 -20.04
N LEU A 286 6.95 -22.12 -21.35
CA LEU A 286 7.74 -22.89 -22.29
C LEU A 286 9.25 -22.58 -22.15
N ILE A 287 9.62 -21.31 -22.03
CA ILE A 287 11.02 -20.90 -21.82
C ILE A 287 11.60 -21.49 -20.53
N ILE A 288 10.87 -21.38 -19.41
CA ILE A 288 11.32 -21.96 -18.13
C ILE A 288 11.44 -23.49 -18.22
N ASN A 289 10.44 -24.16 -18.78
CA ASN A 289 10.44 -25.61 -18.91
C ASN A 289 11.55 -26.13 -19.83
N ARG A 290 11.90 -25.40 -20.89
CA ARG A 290 13.05 -25.75 -21.76
C ARG A 290 14.38 -25.52 -21.05
N SER A 291 14.51 -24.41 -20.34
CA SER A 291 15.71 -24.11 -19.52
C SER A 291 15.95 -25.16 -18.44
N LYS A 292 14.89 -25.84 -17.96
CA LYS A 292 15.00 -26.99 -17.06
C LYS A 292 15.56 -28.25 -17.74
N LYS A 293 15.21 -28.48 -19.02
CA LYS A 293 15.60 -29.69 -19.78
C LYS A 293 17.02 -29.60 -20.34
N GLU A 294 17.46 -28.39 -20.69
CA GLU A 294 18.80 -28.10 -21.22
C GLU A 294 19.55 -27.18 -20.25
N PRO A 295 20.14 -27.73 -19.18
CA PRO A 295 20.82 -26.93 -18.17
C PRO A 295 22.09 -26.29 -18.77
N GLY A 296 22.02 -25.01 -19.13
CA GLY A 296 23.17 -24.29 -19.70
C GLY A 296 22.98 -22.80 -20.00
N ASN A 297 21.97 -22.11 -19.43
CA ASN A 297 21.62 -20.70 -19.70
C ASN A 297 21.40 -20.27 -21.17
N ASN A 298 21.53 -21.19 -22.14
CA ASN A 298 21.49 -20.85 -23.56
C ASN A 298 20.20 -20.16 -24.01
N TYR A 299 19.06 -20.47 -23.39
CA TYR A 299 17.79 -19.84 -23.75
C TYR A 299 17.73 -18.38 -23.33
N PHE A 300 18.12 -18.05 -22.10
CA PHE A 300 18.10 -16.65 -21.63
C PHE A 300 19.16 -15.80 -22.33
N GLU A 301 20.35 -16.35 -22.61
CA GLU A 301 21.36 -15.65 -23.41
C GLU A 301 20.88 -15.39 -24.85
N LYS A 302 20.20 -16.34 -25.49
CA LYS A 302 19.56 -16.10 -26.80
C LYS A 302 18.50 -15.00 -26.71
N LEU A 303 17.67 -15.02 -25.67
CA LEU A 303 16.65 -13.99 -25.46
C LEU A 303 17.27 -12.60 -25.22
N LYS A 304 18.37 -12.52 -24.46
CA LYS A 304 19.17 -11.30 -24.30
C LYS A 304 19.69 -10.79 -25.65
N GLY A 305 20.28 -11.67 -26.47
CA GLY A 305 20.77 -11.30 -27.81
C GLY A 305 19.67 -10.78 -28.74
N ILE A 306 18.50 -11.42 -28.72
CA ILE A 306 17.32 -10.95 -29.46
C ILE A 306 16.89 -9.57 -28.94
N PHE A 307 16.81 -9.40 -27.62
CA PHE A 307 16.44 -8.13 -27.01
C PHE A 307 17.42 -7.01 -27.39
N GLU A 308 18.72 -7.26 -27.32
CA GLU A 308 19.75 -6.27 -27.66
C GLU A 308 19.67 -5.86 -29.12
N THR A 309 19.46 -6.82 -30.01
CA THR A 309 19.39 -6.59 -31.46
C THR A 309 18.16 -5.78 -31.86
N TYR A 310 17.02 -6.03 -31.21
CA TYR A 310 15.71 -5.56 -31.70
C TYR A 310 15.03 -4.53 -30.80
N TRP A 311 15.32 -4.51 -29.50
CA TRP A 311 14.56 -3.75 -28.50
C TRP A 311 15.39 -2.78 -27.65
N ALA A 312 16.71 -2.97 -27.52
CA ALA A 312 17.56 -2.12 -26.65
C ALA A 312 17.81 -0.69 -27.19
N GLY A 313 17.49 -0.41 -28.46
CA GLY A 313 17.70 0.90 -29.11
C GLY A 313 16.71 2.00 -28.70
N LYS A 314 17.04 3.27 -29.01
CA LYS A 314 16.17 4.45 -28.78
C LYS A 314 14.87 4.33 -29.57
N HIS A 315 13.85 3.82 -28.89
CA HIS A 315 12.41 3.86 -29.18
C HIS A 315 12.00 3.93 -30.65
N ASN A 316 11.60 2.76 -31.17
CA ASN A 316 10.76 2.60 -32.36
C ASN A 316 9.46 3.42 -32.19
N GLN A 317 9.48 4.71 -32.55
CA GLN A 317 8.32 5.60 -32.43
C GLN A 317 7.27 5.34 -33.52
N ASP A 318 7.66 4.67 -34.60
CA ASP A 318 6.76 4.31 -35.70
C ASP A 318 6.14 2.92 -35.49
N ASN A 319 4.80 2.88 -35.54
CA ASN A 319 4.01 1.64 -35.51
C ASN A 319 4.40 0.67 -36.63
N ALA A 320 4.82 1.15 -37.81
CA ALA A 320 5.25 0.29 -38.90
C ALA A 320 6.58 -0.40 -38.59
N GLU A 321 7.54 0.34 -38.06
CA GLU A 321 8.83 -0.21 -37.61
C GLU A 321 8.64 -1.24 -36.51
N VAL A 322 7.82 -0.92 -35.51
CA VAL A 322 7.45 -1.84 -34.43
C VAL A 322 6.86 -3.15 -34.97
N ARG A 323 5.94 -3.09 -35.95
CA ARG A 323 5.36 -4.30 -36.56
C ARG A 323 6.43 -5.14 -37.27
N ARG A 324 7.35 -4.49 -37.99
CA ARG A 324 8.46 -5.16 -38.68
C ARG A 324 9.40 -5.83 -37.68
N VAL A 325 9.76 -5.13 -36.60
CA VAL A 325 10.60 -5.69 -35.52
C VAL A 325 9.92 -6.88 -34.85
N THR A 326 8.64 -6.77 -34.50
CA THR A 326 7.85 -7.88 -33.95
C THR A 326 7.87 -9.10 -34.87
N GLN A 327 7.66 -8.93 -36.19
CA GLN A 327 7.71 -10.05 -37.14
C GLN A 327 9.09 -10.70 -37.20
N ASN A 328 10.16 -9.91 -37.20
CA ASN A 328 11.53 -10.44 -37.20
C ASN A 328 11.84 -11.22 -35.92
N VAL A 329 11.42 -10.69 -34.76
CA VAL A 329 11.59 -11.37 -33.47
C VAL A 329 10.82 -12.69 -33.46
N ILE A 330 9.55 -12.70 -33.89
CA ILE A 330 8.76 -13.94 -33.98
C ILE A 330 9.44 -14.96 -34.89
N TYR A 331 9.90 -14.54 -36.07
CA TYR A 331 10.60 -15.43 -37.00
C TYR A 331 11.85 -16.07 -36.37
N ILE A 332 12.65 -15.30 -35.65
CA ILE A 332 13.85 -15.80 -34.95
C ILE A 332 13.47 -16.75 -33.82
N LEU A 333 12.44 -16.43 -33.04
CA LEU A 333 11.92 -17.30 -31.99
C LEU A 333 11.41 -18.62 -32.57
N GLU A 334 10.78 -18.61 -33.75
CA GLU A 334 10.31 -19.82 -34.43
C GLU A 334 11.48 -20.65 -34.98
N THR A 335 12.48 -20.01 -35.60
CA THR A 335 13.55 -20.69 -36.33
C THR A 335 14.74 -21.09 -35.45
N GLU A 336 15.26 -20.19 -34.62
CA GLU A 336 16.46 -20.43 -33.81
C GLU A 336 16.16 -21.07 -32.44
N LEU A 337 14.94 -20.86 -31.96
CA LEU A 337 14.44 -21.40 -30.70
C LEU A 337 13.37 -22.46 -30.91
N GLY A 338 12.96 -22.76 -32.16
CA GLY A 338 12.02 -23.84 -32.45
C GLY A 338 10.68 -23.69 -31.74
N LEU A 339 10.21 -22.46 -31.54
CA LEU A 339 8.94 -22.17 -30.88
C LEU A 339 7.79 -22.28 -31.88
N LYS A 340 6.62 -22.76 -31.42
CA LYS A 340 5.39 -22.65 -32.22
C LYS A 340 4.93 -21.20 -32.26
N SER A 341 4.25 -20.79 -33.33
CA SER A 341 3.86 -19.39 -33.55
C SER A 341 3.11 -18.76 -32.36
N SER A 342 2.18 -19.47 -31.74
CA SER A 342 1.47 -18.96 -30.55
C SER A 342 2.41 -18.69 -29.36
N SER A 343 3.41 -19.54 -29.14
CA SER A 343 4.42 -19.36 -28.09
C SER A 343 5.44 -18.29 -28.46
N ALA A 344 5.83 -18.19 -29.73
CA ALA A 344 6.74 -17.15 -30.23
C ALA A 344 6.12 -15.75 -30.04
N ASN A 345 4.85 -15.57 -30.37
CA ASN A 345 4.10 -14.34 -30.09
C ASN A 345 4.09 -14.01 -28.59
N GLY A 346 3.86 -15.01 -27.73
CA GLY A 346 3.91 -14.84 -26.28
C GLY A 346 5.28 -14.38 -25.79
N VAL A 347 6.37 -14.99 -26.29
CA VAL A 347 7.74 -14.65 -25.90
C VAL A 347 8.16 -13.28 -26.45
N GLU A 348 7.78 -12.92 -27.67
CA GLU A 348 8.00 -11.58 -28.21
C GLU A 348 7.40 -10.50 -27.30
N MET A 349 6.16 -10.71 -26.84
CA MET A 349 5.49 -9.77 -25.95
C MET A 349 6.14 -9.68 -24.56
N ILE A 350 6.82 -10.73 -24.10
CA ILE A 350 7.62 -10.70 -22.88
C ILE A 350 8.88 -9.86 -23.08
N LEU A 351 9.57 -9.98 -24.22
CA LEU A 351 10.79 -9.23 -24.50
C LEU A 351 10.51 -7.75 -24.75
N ARG A 352 9.35 -7.42 -25.29
CA ARG A 352 9.03 -6.11 -25.82
C ARG A 352 8.76 -5.04 -24.71
N PRO A 353 9.54 -3.94 -24.66
CA PRO A 353 9.46 -2.95 -23.57
C PRO A 353 8.15 -2.14 -23.43
N ASP A 354 7.39 -1.94 -24.52
CA ASP A 354 6.21 -1.05 -24.53
C ASP A 354 4.88 -1.76 -24.23
N LYS A 355 4.87 -3.08 -23.98
CA LYS A 355 3.63 -3.83 -23.77
C LYS A 355 3.10 -3.83 -22.33
N TYR A 356 3.99 -3.81 -21.33
CA TYR A 356 3.64 -4.09 -19.94
C TYR A 356 4.24 -3.07 -18.95
N LYS A 357 4.30 -1.79 -19.35
CA LYS A 357 4.78 -0.70 -18.50
C LYS A 357 3.93 -0.51 -17.25
#